data_AF-F4XXF5-F1
#
_entry.id   AF-F4XXF5-F1
#
_cell.length_a   1.000
_cell.length_b   1.000
_cell.length_c   1.000
_cell.angle_alpha   90.00
_cell.angle_beta   90.00
_cell.angle_gamma   90.00
#
_symmetry.space_group_name_H-M   'P 1'
#
loop_
_entity.id
_entity.type
_entity.pdbx_description
1 polymer ?
#
loop_
_entity_poly.entity_id
_entity_poly.type
_entity_poly.pdbx_seq_one_letter_code
_entity_poly.pdbx_strand_id
1 'polypeptide(L)'
;MISIQDLDTPGLVQQPVPQPATRDKPSTKATMETLEFVIYPDGRVQEKVTGIIGASCAEVTAAIEAQLGQVVSVEKTSDYFDQKLELSATATTQATVSHW
;
A
#
# COMPACT_ATOMS: atom_id res chain seq x y z
N MET A 1 14.06 -37.13 52.56
CA MET A 1 13.56 -35.77 52.32
C MET A 1 14.27 -35.24 51.09
N ILE A 2 13.50 -34.83 50.06
CA ILE A 2 13.74 -33.77 49.07
C ILE A 2 15.10 -33.73 48.34
N SER A 3 15.22 -33.55 47.02
CA SER A 3 14.29 -33.54 45.89
C SER A 3 15.13 -33.65 44.61
N ILE A 4 14.53 -34.27 43.61
CA ILE A 4 14.85 -34.22 42.18
C ILE A 4 14.97 -32.80 41.59
N GLN A 5 15.69 -32.71 40.46
CA GLN A 5 15.57 -31.83 39.27
C GLN A 5 16.99 -31.50 38.79
N ASP A 6 17.59 -32.13 37.77
CA ASP A 6 17.14 -32.36 36.39
C ASP A 6 16.44 -31.14 35.78
N LEU A 7 17.23 -30.26 35.16
CA LEU A 7 16.81 -29.40 34.06
C LEU A 7 18.00 -29.24 33.11
N ASP A 8 18.15 -30.25 32.25
CA ASP A 8 18.32 -30.13 30.81
C ASP A 8 18.46 -28.67 30.32
N THR A 9 19.63 -28.34 29.77
CA THR A 9 19.80 -27.13 28.95
C THR A 9 19.26 -27.48 27.56
N PRO A 10 18.05 -27.03 27.16
CA PRO A 10 17.58 -27.32 25.83
C PRO A 10 18.46 -26.58 24.83
N GLY A 11 19.08 -27.38 23.96
CA GLY A 11 19.78 -26.90 22.78
C GLY A 11 18.96 -25.86 22.04
N LEU A 12 19.65 -24.84 21.56
CA LEU A 12 19.12 -23.78 20.74
C LEU A 12 18.65 -24.41 19.42
N VAL A 13 17.40 -24.85 19.41
CA VAL A 13 16.71 -25.30 18.21
C VAL A 13 16.60 -24.07 17.32
N GLN A 14 17.44 -23.98 16.29
CA GLN A 14 17.24 -23.01 15.22
C GLN A 14 15.90 -23.34 14.58
N GLN A 15 14.86 -22.61 14.98
CA GLN A 15 13.60 -22.59 14.24
C GLN A 15 13.93 -22.14 12.81
N PRO A 16 13.47 -22.83 11.76
CA PRO A 16 13.53 -22.29 10.42
C PRO A 16 12.82 -20.95 10.45
N VAL A 17 13.53 -19.88 10.09
CA VAL A 17 12.88 -18.59 9.81
C VAL A 17 11.79 -18.89 8.79
N PRO A 18 10.51 -18.59 9.06
CA PRO A 18 9.48 -18.74 8.05
C PRO A 18 9.88 -17.84 6.89
N GLN A 19 10.27 -18.46 5.77
CA GLN A 19 10.46 -17.74 4.52
C GLN A 19 9.11 -17.08 4.22
N PRO A 20 9.04 -15.76 4.00
CA PRO A 20 7.80 -15.16 3.56
C PRO A 20 7.41 -15.86 2.27
N ALA A 21 6.31 -16.62 2.31
CA ALA A 21 5.68 -17.13 1.11
C ALA A 21 5.50 -15.92 0.20
N THR A 22 6.29 -15.84 -0.87
CA THR A 22 6.11 -14.85 -1.92
C THR A 22 4.76 -15.17 -2.55
N ARG A 23 3.71 -14.62 -1.93
CA ARG A 23 2.38 -14.59 -2.49
C ARG A 23 2.55 -13.80 -3.77
N ASP A 24 2.53 -14.50 -4.90
CA ASP A 24 2.27 -13.92 -6.21
C ASP A 24 0.93 -13.17 -6.10
N LYS A 25 1.01 -11.91 -5.68
CA LYS A 25 -0.07 -10.96 -5.78
C LYS A 25 -0.27 -10.81 -7.29
N PRO A 26 -1.50 -10.97 -7.82
CA PRO A 26 -1.75 -10.77 -9.24
C PRO A 26 -1.18 -9.42 -9.62
N SER A 27 -0.19 -9.43 -10.52
CA SER A 27 0.48 -8.25 -11.03
C SER A 27 -0.59 -7.29 -11.54
N THR A 28 -0.90 -6.30 -10.71
CA THR A 28 -1.72 -5.16 -11.07
C THR A 28 -1.03 -4.53 -12.27
N LYS A 29 -1.75 -4.50 -13.38
CA LYS A 29 -1.36 -3.88 -14.66
C LYS A 29 -0.33 -2.77 -14.43
N ALA A 30 0.89 -2.98 -14.90
CA ALA A 30 1.97 -2.00 -14.82
C ALA A 30 1.58 -0.77 -15.65
N THR A 31 0.96 0.21 -15.00
CA THR A 31 0.85 1.57 -15.52
C THR A 31 2.19 2.24 -15.28
N MET A 32 2.71 2.96 -16.29
CA MET A 32 3.96 3.69 -16.15
C MET A 32 3.76 4.80 -15.10
N GLU A 33 4.52 4.74 -14.02
CA GLU A 33 4.56 5.75 -12.98
C GLU A 33 5.66 6.76 -13.33
N THR A 34 5.36 8.06 -13.27
CA THR A 34 6.32 9.11 -13.60
C THR A 34 6.36 10.15 -12.48
N LEU A 35 7.58 10.48 -12.05
CA LEU A 35 7.87 11.49 -11.05
C LEU A 35 8.72 12.58 -11.70
N GLU A 36 8.16 13.79 -11.80
CA GLU A 36 8.81 14.95 -12.39
C GLU A 36 9.16 15.97 -11.31
N PHE A 37 10.40 16.48 -11.36
CA PHE A 37 10.89 17.52 -10.47
C PHE A 37 11.25 18.78 -11.26
N VAL A 38 10.68 19.91 -10.88
CA VAL A 38 11.04 21.23 -11.41
C VAL A 38 11.75 22.01 -10.29
N ILE A 39 13.01 22.34 -10.53
CA ILE A 39 13.82 23.15 -9.60
C ILE A 39 13.83 24.58 -10.12
N TYR A 40 13.22 25.49 -9.36
CA TYR A 40 13.20 26.91 -9.68
C TYR A 40 14.51 27.59 -9.25
N PRO A 41 14.93 28.68 -9.91
CA PRO A 41 16.16 29.41 -9.57
C PRO A 41 16.12 30.06 -8.17
N ASP A 42 14.94 30.18 -7.57
CA ASP A 42 14.74 30.64 -6.19
C ASP A 42 14.90 29.53 -5.14
N GLY A 43 15.23 28.30 -5.57
CA GLY A 43 15.45 27.15 -4.70
C GLY A 43 14.19 26.36 -4.35
N ARG A 44 13.02 26.74 -4.86
CA ARG A 44 11.80 25.94 -4.69
C ARG A 44 11.84 24.70 -5.59
N VAL A 45 11.33 23.59 -5.07
CA VAL A 45 11.14 22.33 -5.81
C VAL A 45 9.65 22.09 -5.95
N GLN A 46 9.19 21.89 -7.18
CA GLN A 46 7.85 21.37 -7.47
C GLN A 46 7.97 19.91 -7.88
N GLU A 47 7.18 19.06 -7.24
CA GLU A 47 7.06 17.64 -7.53
C GLU A 47 5.72 17.37 -8.21
N LYS A 48 5.73 16.58 -9.29
CA LYS A 48 4.54 16.14 -10.00
C LYS A 48 4.56 14.63 -10.17
N VAL A 49 3.53 13.98 -9.64
CA VAL A 49 3.34 12.53 -9.70
C VAL A 49 2.23 12.21 -10.69
N THR A 50 2.45 11.23 -11.56
CA THR A 50 1.44 10.73 -12.49
C THR A 50 1.51 9.21 -12.59
N GLY A 51 0.38 8.57 -12.90
CA GLY A 51 0.30 7.12 -13.06
C GLY A 51 0.18 6.32 -11.76
N ILE A 52 0.14 6.98 -10.61
CA ILE A 52 -0.18 6.40 -9.29
C ILE A 52 -1.61 6.76 -8.93
N ILE A 53 -2.48 5.76 -8.82
CA ILE A 53 -3.91 5.97 -8.56
C ILE A 53 -4.18 6.05 -7.05
N GLY A 54 -4.95 7.06 -6.63
CA GLY A 54 -5.49 7.16 -5.27
C GLY A 54 -4.46 7.57 -4.19
N ALA A 55 -4.73 7.17 -2.95
CA ALA A 55 -3.96 7.59 -1.77
C ALA A 55 -2.50 7.10 -1.77
N SER A 56 -2.18 6.04 -2.52
CA SER A 56 -0.82 5.53 -2.69
C SER A 56 0.14 6.61 -3.20
N CYS A 57 -0.35 7.59 -3.98
CA CYS A 57 0.45 8.73 -4.39
C CYS A 57 0.95 9.54 -3.18
N ALA A 58 0.09 9.82 -2.21
CA ALA A 58 0.44 10.62 -1.04
C ALA A 58 1.42 9.87 -0.11
N GLU A 59 1.33 8.55 -0.04
CA GLU A 59 2.28 7.74 0.75
C GLU A 59 3.69 7.76 0.15
N VAL A 60 3.80 7.75 -1.18
CA VAL A 60 5.08 7.80 -1.88
C VAL A 60 5.73 9.17 -1.72
N THR A 61 4.96 10.25 -1.82
CA THR A 61 5.51 11.61 -1.69
C THR A 61 5.88 11.97 -0.26
N ALA A 62 5.23 11.38 0.76
CA ALA A 62 5.49 11.71 2.17
C ALA A 62 6.95 11.55 2.61
N ALA A 63 7.63 10.49 2.14
CA ALA A 63 9.04 10.25 2.46
C ALA A 63 9.98 11.24 1.73
N ILE A 64 9.55 11.75 0.58
CA ILE A 64 10.29 12.70 -0.24
C ILE A 64 10.12 14.12 0.30
N GLU A 65 8.89 14.50 0.65
CA GLU A 65 8.56 15.77 1.30
C GLU A 65 9.35 15.96 2.61
N ALA A 66 9.47 14.91 3.42
CA ALA A 66 10.27 14.94 4.65
C ALA A 66 11.75 15.27 4.43
N GLN A 67 12.29 14.97 3.23
CA GLN A 67 13.68 15.25 2.88
C GLN A 67 13.84 16.60 2.15
N LEU A 68 12.83 17.04 1.39
CA LEU A 68 12.86 18.30 0.65
C LEU A 68 12.55 19.53 1.53
N GLY A 69 11.87 19.34 2.67
CA GLY A 69 11.63 20.40 3.66
C GLY A 69 10.15 20.67 3.91
N GLN A 70 9.75 21.94 3.96
CA GLN A 70 8.37 22.30 4.26
C GLN A 70 7.53 22.42 2.98
N VAL A 71 6.42 21.68 2.93
CA VAL A 71 5.47 21.74 1.82
C VAL A 71 4.65 23.03 1.91
N VAL A 72 4.70 23.83 0.84
CA VAL A 72 4.00 25.12 0.78
C VAL A 72 2.61 25.02 0.14
N SER A 73 2.40 24.03 -0.74
CA SER A 73 1.12 23.80 -1.43
C SER A 73 1.05 22.37 -1.95
N VAL A 74 -0.15 21.78 -1.92
CA VAL A 74 -0.45 20.45 -2.47
C VAL A 74 -1.68 20.56 -3.35
N GLU A 75 -1.61 20.02 -4.57
CA GLU A 75 -2.73 19.99 -5.51
C GLU A 75 -2.95 18.55 -5.99
N LYS A 76 -4.20 18.08 -5.93
CA LYS A 76 -4.57 16.72 -6.35
C LYS A 76 -4.86 16.70 -7.84
N THR A 77 -4.24 15.78 -8.56
CA THR A 77 -4.49 15.53 -9.98
C THR A 77 -5.64 14.54 -10.18
N SER A 78 -6.13 14.39 -11.42
CA SER A 78 -7.20 13.45 -11.76
C SER A 78 -6.91 12.01 -11.32
N ASP A 79 -5.64 11.58 -11.36
CA ASP A 79 -5.19 10.25 -10.93
C ASP A 79 -5.52 9.96 -9.45
N TYR A 80 -5.59 11.00 -8.61
CA TYR A 80 -6.00 10.85 -7.21
C TYR A 80 -7.47 10.40 -7.09
N PHE A 81 -8.32 10.80 -8.04
CA PHE A 81 -9.75 10.54 -8.02
C PHE A 81 -10.15 9.31 -8.86
N ASP A 82 -9.24 8.75 -9.66
CA ASP A 82 -9.47 7.57 -10.50
C ASP A 82 -9.54 6.24 -9.69
N GLN A 83 -9.74 6.32 -8.37
CA GLN A 83 -9.81 5.15 -7.52
C GLN A 83 -11.07 4.34 -7.86
N LYS A 84 -10.88 3.11 -8.37
CA LYS A 84 -11.96 2.19 -8.70
C LYS A 84 -12.80 1.89 -7.47
N LEU A 85 -14.05 2.38 -7.47
CA LEU A 85 -15.03 2.06 -6.44
C LEU A 85 -15.42 0.58 -6.62
N GLU A 86 -14.92 -0.31 -5.75
CA GLU A 86 -15.38 -1.70 -5.69
C GLU A 86 -16.79 -1.72 -5.09
N LEU A 87 -17.80 -1.50 -5.93
CA LEU A 87 -19.21 -1.67 -5.58
C LEU A 87 -19.48 -3.16 -5.35
N SER A 88 -19.53 -3.58 -4.09
CA SER A 88 -19.95 -4.93 -3.71
C SER A 88 -21.46 -5.06 -3.91
N ALA A 89 -21.88 -5.38 -5.13
CA ALA A 89 -23.29 -5.62 -5.45
C ALA A 89 -23.65 -7.09 -5.15
N THR A 90 -24.18 -7.35 -3.96
CA THR A 90 -25.00 -8.55 -3.73
C THR A 90 -26.44 -8.23 -4.10
N ALA A 91 -26.80 -8.44 -5.37
CA ALA A 91 -28.17 -8.32 -5.85
C ALA A 91 -28.86 -9.70 -5.79
N THR A 92 -29.62 -9.96 -4.73
CA THR A 92 -30.51 -11.13 -4.64
C THR A 92 -31.85 -10.78 -5.30
N THR A 93 -31.97 -11.06 -6.60
CA THR A 93 -33.22 -10.88 -7.33
C THR A 93 -34.08 -12.13 -7.19
N GLN A 94 -35.05 -12.13 -6.27
CA GLN A 94 -36.13 -13.14 -6.23
C GLN A 94 -37.34 -12.61 -6.99
N ALA A 95 -37.53 -13.09 -8.22
CA ALA A 95 -38.71 -12.79 -9.01
C ALA A 95 -39.85 -13.77 -8.65
N THR A 96 -40.83 -13.30 -7.88
CA THR A 96 -42.13 -13.97 -7.80
C THR A 96 -42.91 -13.63 -9.07
N VAL A 97 -42.99 -14.59 -9.99
CA VAL A 97 -43.89 -14.49 -11.14
C VAL A 97 -45.32 -14.75 -10.65
N SER A 98 -46.13 -13.70 -10.57
CA SER A 98 -47.57 -13.85 -10.37
C SER A 98 -48.19 -14.31 -11.69
N HIS A 99 -48.69 -15.53 -11.69
CA HIS A 99 -49.48 -16.14 -12.75
C HIS A 99 -50.79 -15.37 -12.91
N TRP A 100 -50.99 -14.78 -14.09
CA TRP A 100 -52.28 -14.28 -14.56
C TRP A 100 -52.98 -15.34 -15.39
#